data_AF-A0A5B8HUE2-F1
#
_entry.id   AF-A0A5B8HUE2-F1
#
_cell.length_a   1.000
_cell.length_b   1.000
_cell.length_c   1.000
_cell.angle_alpha   90.00
_cell.angle_beta   90.00
_cell.angle_gamma   90.00
#
_symmetry.space_group_name_H-M   'P 1'
#
loop_
_entity.id
_entity.type
_entity.pdbx_description
1 polymer ?
#
loop_
_entity_poly.entity_id
_entity_poly.type
_entity_poly.pdbx_seq_one_letter_code
_entity_poly.pdbx_strand_id
1 'polypeptide(L)' 'MSEKMIAVARAFANKEKCTFPIMTAKELGYFLKEIKEQRLKKVH' A
#
# COMPACT_ATOMS: atom_id res chain seq x y z
N MET A 1 -0.82 -3.80 10.39
CA MET A 1 -1.26 -2.63 9.61
C MET A 1 -2.67 -2.27 10.02
N SER A 2 -2.99 -0.98 10.16
CA SER A 2 -4.38 -0.52 10.27
C SER A 2 -5.10 -0.67 8.91
N GLU A 3 -6.42 -0.91 8.92
CA GLU A 3 -7.23 -1.08 7.70
C GLU A 3 -7.10 0.10 6.73
N LYS A 4 -6.94 1.32 7.27
CA LYS A 4 -6.71 2.54 6.47
C LYS A 4 -5.42 2.48 5.65
N MET A 5 -4.35 1.87 6.19
CA MET A 5 -3.09 1.72 5.46
C MET A 5 -3.21 0.72 4.32
N ILE A 6 -3.96 -0.36 4.53
CA ILE A 6 -4.20 -1.38 3.50
C ILE A 6 -5.01 -0.77 2.35
N ALA A 7 -6.04 0.03 2.67
CA ALA A 7 -6.82 0.74 1.67
C ALA A 7 -5.95 1.70 0.83
N VAL A 8 -5.07 2.46 1.48
CA VAL A 8 -4.14 3.37 0.80
C VAL A 8 -3.11 2.60 -0.04
N ALA A 9 -2.60 1.45 0.44
CA ALA A 9 -1.66 0.62 -0.31
C ALA A 9 -2.31 0.08 -1.60
N ARG A 10 -3.58 -0.35 -1.53
CA ARG A 10 -4.35 -0.79 -2.69
C ARG A 10 -4.65 0.34 -3.67
N ALA A 11 -5.10 1.49 -3.18
CA ALA A 11 -5.35 2.68 -4.01
C ALA A 11 -4.07 3.12 -4.73
N PHE A 12 -2.94 3.18 -4.01
CA PHE A 12 -1.64 3.50 -4.59
C PHE A 12 -1.17 2.46 -5.62
N ALA A 13 -1.37 1.16 -5.35
CA ALA A 13 -1.05 0.09 -6.30
C ALA A 13 -1.84 0.25 -7.61
N ASN A 14 -3.07 0.75 -7.54
CA ASN A 14 -3.94 1.04 -8.68
C ASN A 14 -3.71 2.40 -9.36
N LYS A 15 -2.69 3.16 -8.93
CA LYS A 15 -2.40 4.53 -9.41
C LYS A 15 -3.53 5.53 -9.13
N GLU A 16 -4.36 5.28 -8.13
CA GLU A 16 -5.39 6.21 -7.70
C GLU A 16 -4.79 7.30 -6.80
N LYS A 17 -5.44 8.46 -6.72
CA LYS A 17 -5.06 9.51 -5.77
C LYS A 17 -5.44 9.07 -4.35
N CYS A 18 -4.46 9.03 -3.46
CA CYS A 18 -4.66 8.63 -2.07
C CYS A 18 -3.79 9.48 -1.13
N THR A 19 -4.29 9.71 0.08
CA THR A 19 -3.54 10.43 1.13
C THR A 19 -2.79 9.44 2.00
N PHE A 20 -1.49 9.66 2.16
CA PHE A 20 -0.66 8.80 3.00
C PHE A 20 -0.87 9.14 4.49
N PRO A 21 -1.24 8.16 5.32
CA PRO A 21 -1.24 8.37 6.76
C PRO A 21 0.20 8.51 7.27
N ILE A 22 0.36 9.21 8.40
CA ILE A 22 1.64 9.22 9.12
C ILE A 22 1.93 7.78 9.55
N MET A 23 3.12 7.31 9.22
CA MET A 23 3.53 5.93 9.48
C MET A 23 4.99 5.89 9.92
N THR A 24 5.31 4.90 10.74
CA THR A 24 6.70 4.63 11.14
C THR A 24 7.48 3.93 10.02
N ALA A 25 8.81 3.97 10.09
CA ALA A 25 9.66 3.29 9.10
C ALA A 25 9.36 1.79 8.97
N LYS A 26 8.97 1.12 10.07
CA LYS A 26 8.54 -0.28 10.06
C LYS A 26 7.26 -0.46 9.23
N GLU A 27 6.27 0.40 9.44
CA GLU A 27 4.99 0.35 8.73
C GLU A 27 5.16 0.69 7.24
N LEU A 28 6.07 1.59 6.90
CA LEU A 28 6.46 1.87 5.51
C LEU A 28 7.00 0.62 4.81
N GLY A 29 7.82 -0.19 5.48
CA GLY A 29 8.31 -1.45 4.93
C GLY A 29 7.18 -2.43 4.59
N TYR A 30 6.21 -2.58 5.49
CA TYR A 30 5.01 -3.38 5.22
C TYR A 30 4.17 -2.80 4.07
N PHE A 31 4.04 -1.47 4.02
CA PHE A 31 3.25 -0.77 3.00
C PHE A 31 3.79 -1.00 1.60
N LEU A 32 5.12 -0.88 1.43
CA LEU A 32 5.80 -1.16 0.17
C LEU A 32 5.69 -2.63 -0.24
N LYS A 33 5.74 -3.56 0.72
CA LYS A 33 5.56 -4.99 0.47
C LYS A 33 4.17 -5.28 -0.10
N GLU A 34 3.12 -4.74 0.52
CA GLU A 34 1.74 -4.89 0.02
C GLU A 34 1.57 -4.32 -1.38
N ILE A 35 2.06 -3.11 -1.65
CA ILE A 35 1.99 -2.54 -3.01
C ILE A 35 2.65 -3.45 -4.03
N LYS A 36 3.82 -4.01 -3.70
CA LYS A 36 4.55 -4.91 -4.60
C LYS A 36 3.75 -6.19 -4.87
N GLU A 37 3.16 -6.80 -3.84
CA GLU A 37 2.31 -7.99 -3.98
C GLU A 37 1.04 -7.71 -4.80
N GLN A 38 0.36 -6.58 -4.55
CA GLN A 38 -0.82 -6.17 -5.32
C GLN A 38 -0.48 -5.93 -6.80
N ARG A 39 0.68 -5.32 -7.09
CA ARG A 39 1.16 -5.12 -8.47
C ARG A 39 1.49 -6.44 -9.16
N LEU A 40 2.14 -7.37 -8.46
CA LEU A 40 2.44 -8.72 -8.97
C LEU A 40 1.15 -9.50 -9.29
N LYS A 41 0.16 -9.46 -8.39
CA LYS A 41 -1.15 -10.09 -8.60
C LYS A 41 -1.94 -9.54 -9.78
N LYS A 42 -1.65 -8.30 -10.22
CA LYS A 42 -2.33 -7.67 -11.37
C LYS A 42 -1.68 -8.01 -12.71
N VAL A 43 -0.46 -8.57 -12.69
CA VAL A 43 0.31 -8.94 -13.89
C VAL A 43 0.15 -10.43 -14.24
N HIS A 44 -0.40 -11.24 -13.34
CA HIS A 44 -0.87 -12.61 -13.60
C HIS A 44 -2.40 -12.61 -13.73
#